data_AF-A0A3B8Q8Y0-F1
#
_entry.id   AF-A0A3B8Q8Y0-F1
#
_cell.length_a   1.000
_cell.length_b   1.000
_cell.length_c   1.000
_cell.angle_alpha   90.00
_cell.angle_beta   90.00
_cell.angle_gamma   90.00
#
_symmetry.space_group_name_H-M   'P 1'
#
loop_
_entity.id
_entity.type
_entity.pdbx_description
1 polymer ?
#
loop_
_entity_poly.entity_id
_entity_poly.type
_entity_poly.pdbx_seq_one_letter_code
_entity_poly.pdbx_strand_id
1 'polypeptide(L)' 'MADFTLDAALHYADIRAVLELNGTPIGPLDLLTAAQARSLGAILVTANLGKFKRVKGLKVLAWK' A
#
# COMPACT_ATOMS: atom_id res chain seq x y z
N MET A 1 -14.79 7.49 6.07
CA MET A 1 -13.81 6.51 5.58
C MET A 1 -13.88 6.58 4.07
N ALA A 2 -12.77 6.67 3.35
CA ALA A 2 -12.84 6.66 1.88
C ALA A 2 -13.27 5.26 1.40
N ASP A 3 -14.18 5.19 0.43
CA ASP A 3 -14.63 3.92 -0.12
C ASP A 3 -13.50 3.22 -0.88
N PHE A 4 -13.50 1.89 -0.84
CA PHE A 4 -12.58 1.07 -1.63
C PHE A 4 -13.13 0.92 -3.05
N THR A 5 -12.59 1.71 -3.98
CA THR A 5 -13.06 1.78 -5.37
C THR A 5 -12.38 0.75 -6.26
N LEU A 6 -12.86 0.61 -7.50
CA LEU A 6 -12.20 -0.19 -8.53
C LEU A 6 -10.74 0.22 -8.75
N ASP A 7 -10.45 1.52 -8.69
CA ASP A 7 -9.09 2.04 -8.84
C ASP A 7 -8.17 1.52 -7.72
N ALA A 8 -8.63 1.55 -6.47
CA ALA A 8 -7.92 0.95 -5.35
C ALA A 8 -7.72 -0.58 -5.53
N ALA A 9 -8.69 -1.29 -6.12
CA ALA A 9 -8.56 -2.71 -6.42
C ALA A 9 -7.48 -3.00 -7.48
N LEU A 10 -7.35 -2.15 -8.50
CA LEU A 10 -6.29 -2.26 -9.51
C LEU A 10 -4.91 -2.01 -8.89
N HIS A 11 -4.80 -0.98 -8.04
CA HIS A 11 -3.58 -0.75 -7.26
C HIS A 11 -3.25 -1.92 -6.33
N TYR A 12 -4.24 -2.54 -5.70
CA TYR A 12 -4.05 -3.74 -4.86
C TYR A 12 -3.43 -4.89 -5.67
N ALA A 13 -3.99 -5.18 -6.85
CA ALA A 13 -3.51 -6.27 -7.71
C ALA A 13 -2.06 -6.03 -8.16
N ASP A 14 -1.74 -4.81 -8.59
CA ASP A 14 -0.37 -4.41 -8.99
C ASP A 14 0.62 -4.58 -7.84
N ILE A 15 0.31 -4.04 -6.65
CA ILE A 15 1.18 -4.13 -5.47
C ILE A 15 1.39 -5.60 -5.08
N ARG A 16 0.32 -6.39 -5.06
CA ARG A 16 0.38 -7.79 -4.67
C ARG A 16 1.29 -8.58 -5.61
N ALA A 17 1.08 -8.45 -6.92
CA ALA A 17 1.86 -9.16 -7.93
C ALA A 17 3.36 -8.84 -7.81
N VAL A 18 3.71 -7.56 -7.64
CA VAL A 18 5.11 -7.12 -7.50
C VAL A 18 5.74 -7.65 -6.20
N LEU A 19 5.03 -7.58 -5.07
CA LEU A 19 5.58 -8.04 -3.78
C LEU A 19 5.71 -9.55 -3.70
N GLU A 20 4.74 -10.29 -4.25
CA GLU A 20 4.79 -11.75 -4.34
C GLU A 20 5.92 -12.21 -5.26
N LEU A 21 6.08 -11.59 -6.43
CA LEU A 21 7.19 -11.87 -7.35
C LEU A 21 8.56 -11.65 -6.70
N ASN A 22 8.67 -10.63 -5.84
CA ASN A 22 9.90 -10.30 -5.12
C ASN A 22 10.05 -11.08 -3.79
N GLY A 23 9.15 -11.99 -3.45
CA GLY A 23 9.21 -12.78 -2.22
C GLY A 23 9.10 -11.94 -0.93
N THR A 24 8.49 -10.75 -1.01
CA THR A 24 8.39 -9.80 0.13
C THR A 24 6.95 -9.35 0.40
N PRO A 25 5.99 -10.28 0.55
CA PRO A 25 4.60 -9.92 0.80
C PRO A 25 4.45 -9.09 2.08
N ILE A 26 3.40 -8.27 2.10
CA ILE A 26 2.93 -7.56 3.30
C ILE A 26 1.57 -8.15 3.71
N GLY A 27 1.14 -7.89 4.94
CA GLY A 27 -0.13 -8.42 5.44
C GLY A 27 -1.32 -7.98 4.59
N PRO A 28 -2.42 -8.75 4.53
CA PRO A 28 -3.56 -8.45 3.66
C PRO A 28 -4.22 -7.09 3.96
N LEU A 29 -4.28 -6.69 5.24
CA LEU A 29 -4.79 -5.37 5.63
C LEU A 29 -3.80 -4.24 5.32
N ASP A 30 -2.50 -4.49 5.49
CA ASP A 30 -1.45 -3.55 5.10
C ASP A 30 -1.52 -3.30 3.58
N LEU A 31 -1.76 -4.35 2.79
CA LEU A 31 -1.91 -4.29 1.35
C LEU A 31 -3.15 -3.48 0.92
N LEU A 32 -4.30 -3.69 1.55
CA LEU A 32 -5.51 -2.88 1.29
C LEU A 32 -5.28 -1.41 1.61
N THR A 33 -4.66 -1.11 2.75
CA THR A 33 -4.36 0.27 3.16
C THR A 33 -3.37 0.94 2.21
N ALA A 34 -2.33 0.21 1.78
CA ALA A 34 -1.35 0.68 0.80
C ALA A 34 -2.00 0.97 -0.56
N ALA A 35 -2.88 0.08 -1.02
CA ALA A 35 -3.59 0.22 -2.28
C ALA A 35 -4.49 1.45 -2.28
N GLN A 36 -5.29 1.63 -1.22
CA GLN A 36 -6.16 2.79 -1.05
C GLN A 36 -5.36 4.11 -0.98
N ALA A 37 -4.25 4.14 -0.24
CA ALA A 37 -3.45 5.34 -0.14
C ALA A 37 -2.75 5.69 -1.47
N ARG A 38 -2.28 4.68 -2.21
CA ARG A 38 -1.62 4.86 -3.50
C ARG A 38 -2.60 5.33 -4.59
N SER A 39 -3.81 4.76 -4.66
CA SER A 39 -4.85 5.19 -5.61
C SER A 39 -5.26 6.65 -5.40
N LEU A 40 -5.37 7.07 -4.14
CA LEU A 40 -5.69 8.45 -3.79
C LEU A 40 -4.50 9.42 -3.91
N GLY A 41 -3.29 8.92 -4.22
CA GLY A 41 -2.06 9.73 -4.20
C GLY A 41 -1.71 10.32 -2.82
N ALA A 42 -2.30 9.76 -1.76
CA ALA A 42 -2.22 10.22 -0.37
C ALA A 42 -0.92 9.79 0.31
N ILE A 43 -0.62 10.41 1.46
CA ILE A 43 0.51 10.03 2.31
C ILE A 43 0.00 9.06 3.37
N LEU A 44 0.53 7.83 3.36
CA LEU A 44 0.26 6.86 4.41
C LEU A 44 1.14 7.16 5.63
N VAL A 45 0.51 7.57 6.73
CA VAL A 45 1.20 7.82 7.99
C VAL A 45 1.22 6.54 8.82
N THR A 46 2.39 6.09 9.26
CA THR A 46 2.53 4.81 9.95
C THR A 46 3.72 4.78 10.92
N ALA A 47 3.60 4.03 12.01
CA ALA A 47 4.72 3.68 12.89
C ALA A 47 5.61 2.57 12.30
N ASN A 48 5.17 1.89 11.24
CA ASN A 48 5.81 0.68 10.73
C ASN A 48 6.30 0.83 9.27
N LEU A 49 7.19 1.81 9.06
CA LEU A 49 7.71 2.20 7.75
C LEU A 49 8.26 1.03 6.92
N GLY A 50 8.92 0.05 7.55
CA GLY A 50 9.65 -1.01 6.85
C GLY A 50 8.78 -1.88 5.95
N LYS A 51 7.50 -2.05 6.30
CA LYS A 51 6.54 -2.82 5.49
C LYS A 51 6.14 -2.05 4.22
N PHE A 52 5.80 -0.78 4.38
CA PHE A 52 5.20 0.04 3.31
C PHE A 52 6.22 0.63 2.34
N LYS A 53 7.49 0.79 2.76
CA LYS A 53 8.59 1.23 1.87
C LYS A 53 8.83 0.32 0.67
N ARG A 54 8.34 -0.93 0.71
CA ARG A 54 8.44 -1.90 -0.39
C ARG A 54 7.45 -1.62 -1.52
N VAL A 55 6.42 -0.81 -1.26
CA VAL A 55 5.36 -0.49 -2.21
C VAL A 55 5.80 0.68 -3.10
N LYS A 56 6.14 0.39 -4.36
CA LYS A 56 6.53 1.42 -5.32
C LYS A 56 5.37 2.42 -5.56
N GLY A 57 5.69 3.71 -5.55
CA GLY A 57 4.72 4.79 -5.80
C GLY A 57 3.82 5.13 -4.61
N LEU A 58 3.97 4.46 -3.46
CA LEU A 58 3.27 4.84 -2.23
C LEU A 58 4.09 5.90 -1.47
N LYS A 59 3.45 7.02 -1.12
CA LYS A 59 4.05 8.03 -0.24
C LYS A 59 3.84 7.58 1.20
N VAL A 60 4.92 7.50 1.98
CA VAL A 60 4.86 7.03 3.38
C VAL A 60 5.56 8.03 4.28
N LEU A 61 4.90 8.40 5.39
CA LEU A 61 5.46 9.25 6.43
C LEU A 61 5.55 8.47 7.73
N ALA A 62 6.69 8.57 8.41
CA ALA A 62 6.82 8.05 9.77
C ALA A 62 6.11 9.00 10.73
N TRP A 63 5.27 8.45 11.60
CA TRP A 63 4.88 9.13 12.83
C TRP A 63 5.72 8.56 13.96
N LYS A 64 6.36 9.45 14.73
CA LYS A 64 6.99 9.16 16.02
C LYS A 64 6.25 9.87 17.15
#